data_AF-A0A831RW30-F1
#
_entry.id   AF-A0A831RW30-F1
#
_cell.length_a   1.000
_cell.length_b   1.000
_cell.length_c   1.000
_cell.angle_alpha   90.00
_cell.angle_beta   90.00
_cell.angle_gamma   90.00
#
_symmetry.space_group_name_H-M   'P 1'
#
loop_
_entity.id
_entity.type
_entity.pdbx_description
1 polymer ?
#
loop_
_entity_poly.entity_id
_entity_poly.type
_entity_poly.pdbx_seq_one_letter_code
_entity_poly.pdbx_strand_id
1 'polypeptide(L)'
;MHPSRGMLRRNWCSCTVQSPFSLIICSIIFHRARGAGLQETSFGRFQKGGKYSMFGFFRRKKQLAGGQRKGRAPGTEIYYHSELVPELLDDHKQLLKLFTEIGQEYAAERFTQLPLLLRDFGTLLREHLLKENVKLYIYLKHTLADDPESAALTQGFRSEMHGINRTVTRFLSHYILDEWDEQRRKQFGADLDAIGKVLVKRIETEESVLYPLYQPPKSKA
;
A
#
# COMPACT_ATOMS: atom_id res chain seq x y z
N MET A 1 42.45 -57.64 -6.10
CA MET A 1 41.64 -56.54 -6.66
C MET A 1 41.74 -55.34 -5.72
N HIS A 2 42.54 -54.36 -6.13
CA HIS A 2 42.52 -52.97 -5.64
C HIS A 2 41.30 -52.24 -6.26
N PRO A 3 40.94 -50.97 -5.92
CA PRO A 3 41.37 -50.11 -4.80
C PRO A 3 40.29 -49.13 -4.24
N SER A 4 40.68 -48.35 -3.21
CA SER A 4 40.57 -46.87 -3.10
C SER A 4 39.27 -46.08 -2.81
N ARG A 5 39.45 -45.12 -1.88
CA ARG A 5 38.90 -43.74 -1.77
C ARG A 5 37.42 -43.63 -1.33
N GLY A 6 37.00 -42.79 -0.39
CA GLY A 6 37.53 -41.54 0.17
C GLY A 6 36.55 -40.39 -0.11
N MET A 7 35.87 -39.85 0.91
CA MET A 7 35.24 -38.51 0.94
C MET A 7 34.72 -38.24 2.36
N LEU A 8 35.30 -37.36 3.18
CA LEU A 8 35.21 -35.88 3.21
C LEU A 8 33.77 -35.31 3.23
N ARG A 9 33.38 -34.89 4.44
CA ARG A 9 32.67 -33.65 4.84
C ARG A 9 31.67 -33.04 3.85
N ARG A 10 30.47 -32.73 4.37
CA ARG A 10 29.83 -31.40 4.25
C ARG A 10 28.65 -31.25 5.22
N ASN A 11 28.86 -30.48 6.29
CA ASN A 11 27.82 -29.69 6.97
C ASN A 11 27.32 -28.62 6.00
N TRP A 12 26.02 -28.51 5.71
CA TRP A 12 25.41 -27.24 5.25
C TRP A 12 23.96 -27.12 5.76
N CYS A 13 23.84 -26.24 6.77
CA CYS A 13 22.74 -25.32 7.07
C CYS A 13 21.28 -25.80 6.94
N SER A 14 20.70 -26.19 8.08
CA SER A 14 19.30 -25.89 8.39
C SER A 14 19.19 -24.41 8.79
N CYS A 15 19.03 -23.52 7.81
CA CYS A 15 18.48 -22.17 8.07
C CYS A 15 16.96 -22.22 7.85
N THR A 16 16.25 -22.77 8.82
CA THR A 16 14.83 -22.47 9.03
C THR A 16 14.71 -21.05 9.55
N VAL A 17 14.82 -20.06 8.66
CA VAL A 17 14.21 -18.75 8.89
C VAL A 17 12.87 -18.78 8.18
N GLN A 18 11.91 -19.39 8.85
CA GLN A 18 10.50 -19.21 8.53
C GLN A 18 10.18 -17.78 8.95
N SER A 19 10.42 -16.84 8.03
CA SER A 19 10.22 -15.42 8.30
C SER A 19 8.75 -15.19 8.65
N PRO A 20 8.43 -14.46 9.74
CA PRO A 20 7.06 -14.14 10.16
C PRO A 20 6.24 -13.41 9.07
N PHE A 21 6.91 -12.94 8.01
CA PHE A 21 6.35 -12.38 6.78
C PHE A 21 5.26 -13.25 6.13
N SER A 22 5.39 -14.59 6.21
CA SER A 22 4.43 -15.51 5.59
C SER A 22 3.11 -15.61 6.36
N LEU A 23 3.06 -15.20 7.63
CA LEU A 23 1.85 -15.30 8.44
C LEU A 23 1.06 -13.98 8.50
N ILE A 24 1.73 -12.82 8.48
CA ILE A 24 1.05 -11.52 8.62
C ILE A 24 0.37 -11.09 7.32
N ILE A 25 1.06 -11.16 6.18
CA ILE A 25 0.46 -10.83 4.88
C ILE A 25 -0.60 -11.87 4.49
N CYS A 26 -0.34 -13.15 4.78
CA CYS A 26 -1.30 -14.22 4.50
C CYS A 26 -2.55 -14.09 5.38
N SER A 27 -2.44 -13.68 6.66
CA SER A 27 -3.62 -13.45 7.51
C SER A 27 -4.52 -12.31 7.01
N ILE A 28 -3.96 -11.24 6.46
CA ILE A 28 -4.71 -10.09 5.94
C ILE A 28 -5.39 -10.44 4.59
N ILE A 29 -4.70 -11.16 3.71
CA ILE A 29 -5.29 -11.68 2.47
C ILE A 29 -6.39 -12.71 2.78
N PHE A 30 -6.16 -13.60 3.75
CA PHE A 30 -7.08 -14.68 4.12
C PHE A 30 -8.34 -14.17 4.86
N HIS A 31 -8.23 -13.09 5.65
CA HIS A 31 -9.42 -12.47 6.25
C HIS A 31 -10.32 -11.77 5.22
N ARG A 32 -9.75 -11.22 4.13
CA ARG A 32 -10.52 -10.62 3.04
C ARG A 32 -11.11 -11.65 2.06
N ALA A 33 -10.46 -12.80 1.89
CA ALA A 33 -10.99 -13.91 1.08
C ALA A 33 -12.22 -14.61 1.71
N ARG A 34 -12.35 -14.63 3.04
CA ARG A 34 -13.53 -15.20 3.71
C ARG A 34 -14.81 -14.37 3.59
N GLY A 35 -14.72 -13.11 3.14
CA GLY A 35 -15.88 -12.24 2.87
C GLY A 35 -16.38 -12.29 1.42
N ALA A 36 -15.62 -12.89 0.51
CA ALA A 36 -15.96 -12.98 -0.91
C ALA A 36 -15.72 -14.41 -1.39
N GLY A 37 -16.78 -15.23 -1.38
CA GLY A 37 -16.72 -16.63 -1.80
C GLY A 37 -16.24 -16.82 -3.24
N LEU A 38 -14.93 -16.91 -3.42
CA LEU A 38 -14.29 -17.18 -4.70
C LEU A 38 -13.57 -18.54 -4.59
N GLN A 39 -14.00 -19.46 -5.45
CA GLN A 39 -13.42 -20.79 -5.61
C GLN A 39 -11.97 -20.70 -6.07
N GLU A 40 -11.14 -21.56 -5.49
CA GLU A 40 -9.76 -21.80 -5.90
C GLU A 40 -9.72 -22.22 -7.36
N THR A 41 -8.97 -21.46 -8.17
CA THR A 41 -8.50 -21.96 -9.46
C THR A 41 -6.98 -21.99 -9.42
N SER A 42 -6.47 -23.20 -9.58
CA SER A 42 -5.08 -23.56 -9.83
C SER A 42 -4.40 -22.61 -10.83
N PHE A 43 -3.25 -22.03 -10.50
CA PHE A 43 -2.46 -21.28 -11.47
C PHE A 43 -1.07 -21.88 -11.67
N GLY A 44 -0.90 -22.39 -12.89
CA GLY A 44 0.30 -23.03 -13.40
C GLY A 44 1.48 -22.07 -13.59
N ARG A 45 2.64 -22.71 -13.57
CA ARG A 45 3.95 -22.33 -14.13
C ARG A 45 3.84 -21.43 -15.37
N PHE A 46 4.51 -20.27 -15.38
CA PHE A 46 4.83 -19.56 -16.63
C PHE A 46 6.20 -18.87 -16.62
N GLN A 47 6.78 -18.80 -17.83
CA GLN A 47 8.18 -18.60 -18.15
C GLN A 47 8.63 -17.12 -18.17
N LYS A 48 9.95 -16.94 -18.11
CA LYS A 48 10.71 -15.70 -18.26
C LYS A 48 10.50 -15.05 -19.64
N GLY A 49 10.49 -13.71 -19.64
CA GLY A 49 10.85 -12.89 -20.81
C GLY A 49 9.85 -11.78 -21.11
N GLY A 50 10.18 -10.54 -20.75
CA GLY A 50 9.37 -9.38 -21.12
C GLY A 50 10.05 -8.07 -20.74
N LYS A 51 10.42 -7.29 -21.75
CA LYS A 51 11.04 -5.96 -21.67
C LYS A 51 10.04 -4.98 -21.05
N TYR A 52 10.37 -4.36 -19.91
CA TYR A 52 9.56 -3.25 -19.40
C TYR A 52 9.90 -1.98 -20.15
N SER A 53 9.00 -1.65 -21.08
CA SER A 53 8.90 -0.37 -21.75
C SER A 53 8.59 0.73 -20.73
N MET A 54 9.33 1.84 -20.81
CA MET A 54 8.84 3.15 -20.39
C MET A 54 7.49 3.42 -21.07
N PHE A 55 6.51 4.00 -20.37
CA PHE A 55 5.56 5.03 -20.84
C PHE A 55 4.34 5.17 -19.92
N GLY A 56 4.18 6.40 -19.41
CA GLY A 56 2.94 7.19 -19.26
C GLY A 56 1.61 6.49 -19.02
N PHE A 57 1.06 6.71 -17.81
CA PHE A 57 -0.38 6.57 -17.54
C PHE A 57 -1.02 7.89 -17.10
N PHE A 58 -0.91 8.93 -17.93
CA PHE A 58 -1.94 9.98 -17.96
C PHE A 58 -3.11 9.48 -18.82
N ARG A 59 -3.94 8.61 -18.24
CA ARG A 59 -5.20 8.21 -18.87
C ARG A 59 -6.19 9.36 -18.76
N ARG A 60 -6.26 10.16 -19.83
CA ARG A 60 -7.30 11.15 -20.09
C ARG A 60 -8.65 10.41 -20.10
N LYS A 61 -9.41 10.47 -19.00
CA LYS A 61 -10.75 9.89 -18.92
C LYS A 61 -11.66 10.71 -19.83
N LYS A 62 -12.16 10.04 -20.86
CA LYS A 62 -13.18 10.48 -21.81
C LYS A 62 -14.31 11.18 -21.02
N GLN A 63 -14.60 12.42 -21.38
CA GLN A 63 -15.74 13.19 -20.86
C GLN A 63 -17.01 12.35 -21.03
N LEU A 64 -17.54 11.87 -19.90
CA LEU A 64 -18.94 11.49 -19.80
C LEU A 64 -19.69 12.77 -19.45
N ALA A 65 -20.41 13.28 -20.45
CA ALA A 65 -21.39 14.34 -20.26
C ALA A 65 -22.48 13.88 -19.28
N GLY A 66 -22.86 14.77 -18.36
CA GLY A 66 -24.11 14.67 -17.58
C GLY A 66 -24.03 13.94 -16.24
N GLY A 67 -23.26 14.45 -15.27
CA GLY A 67 -23.27 13.99 -13.87
C GLY A 67 -23.70 15.11 -12.91
N GLN A 68 -24.76 14.87 -12.14
CA GLN A 68 -25.50 15.83 -11.30
C GLN A 68 -24.61 16.69 -10.37
N ARG A 69 -24.83 18.02 -10.36
CA ARG A 69 -24.29 18.95 -9.35
C ARG A 69 -24.89 18.64 -7.98
N LYS A 70 -24.27 17.73 -7.23
CA LYS A 70 -24.69 17.35 -5.87
C LYS A 70 -23.69 17.89 -4.85
N GLY A 71 -24.18 18.78 -3.98
CA GLY A 71 -23.61 19.12 -2.68
C GLY A 71 -22.22 19.76 -2.68
N ARG A 72 -22.15 21.06 -2.41
CA ARG A 72 -20.90 21.73 -2.01
C ARG A 72 -20.70 21.62 -0.51
N ALA A 73 -19.44 21.53 -0.07
CA ALA A 73 -19.13 21.70 1.34
C ALA A 73 -19.48 23.15 1.77
N PRO A 74 -20.08 23.36 2.95
CA PRO A 74 -20.51 24.68 3.41
C PRO A 74 -19.42 25.75 3.29
N GLY A 75 -19.76 26.90 2.71
CA GLY A 75 -18.85 28.05 2.59
C GLY A 75 -17.74 27.91 1.54
N THR A 76 -17.81 26.94 0.62
CA THR A 76 -16.75 26.71 -0.38
C THR A 76 -17.27 26.32 -1.78
N GLU A 77 -16.37 26.32 -2.76
CA GLU A 77 -16.57 25.72 -4.09
C GLU A 77 -16.14 24.24 -4.16
N ILE A 78 -15.89 23.59 -3.03
CA ILE A 78 -15.47 22.18 -2.98
C ILE A 78 -16.71 21.30 -3.02
N TYR A 79 -16.80 20.43 -4.04
CA TYR A 79 -17.93 19.54 -4.24
C TYR A 79 -17.67 18.17 -3.64
N TYR A 80 -18.75 17.53 -3.18
CA TYR A 80 -18.74 16.11 -2.88
C TYR A 80 -18.44 15.30 -4.14
N HIS A 81 -17.55 14.31 -4.01
CA HIS A 81 -17.09 13.44 -5.09
C HIS A 81 -17.48 11.99 -4.74
N SER A 82 -18.58 11.50 -5.30
CA SER A 82 -19.14 10.17 -4.97
C SER A 82 -18.15 9.02 -5.15
N GLU A 83 -17.27 9.11 -6.15
CA GLU A 83 -16.30 8.06 -6.47
C GLU A 83 -15.02 8.14 -5.63
N LEU A 84 -14.93 9.05 -4.66
CA LEU A 84 -13.66 9.31 -3.96
C LEU A 84 -13.26 8.12 -3.09
N VAL A 85 -14.19 7.63 -2.27
CA VAL A 85 -13.95 6.46 -1.42
C VAL A 85 -13.66 5.21 -2.27
N PRO A 86 -14.44 4.88 -3.32
CA PRO A 86 -14.07 3.82 -4.25
C PRO A 86 -12.66 3.95 -4.86
N GLU A 87 -12.24 5.16 -5.26
CA GLU A 87 -10.89 5.42 -5.78
C GLU A 87 -9.81 5.18 -4.71
N LEU A 88 -10.03 5.60 -3.46
CA LEU A 88 -9.07 5.41 -2.38
C LEU A 88 -8.94 3.94 -1.96
N LEU A 89 -10.06 3.21 -1.93
CA LEU A 89 -10.06 1.76 -1.69
C LEU A 89 -9.32 0.98 -2.79
N ASP A 90 -9.36 1.47 -4.03
CA ASP A 90 -8.59 0.88 -5.12
C ASP A 90 -7.09 1.17 -4.97
N ASP A 91 -6.72 2.41 -4.60
CA ASP A 91 -5.33 2.75 -4.26
C ASP A 91 -4.78 1.82 -3.15
N HIS A 92 -5.56 1.55 -2.10
CA HIS A 92 -5.17 0.64 -1.01
C HIS A 92 -4.85 -0.78 -1.52
N LYS A 93 -5.69 -1.32 -2.41
CA LYS A 93 -5.45 -2.65 -3.01
C LYS A 93 -4.15 -2.67 -3.81
N GLN A 94 -3.91 -1.62 -4.59
CA GLN A 94 -2.69 -1.50 -5.39
C GLN A 94 -1.45 -1.34 -4.49
N LEU A 95 -1.53 -0.57 -3.42
CA LEU A 95 -0.46 -0.41 -2.43
C LEU A 95 -0.12 -1.73 -1.75
N LEU A 96 -1.14 -2.46 -1.27
CA LEU A 96 -0.94 -3.76 -0.62
C LEU A 96 -0.40 -4.82 -1.58
N LYS A 97 -0.81 -4.78 -2.86
CA LYS A 97 -0.27 -5.64 -3.89
C LYS A 97 1.22 -5.40 -4.11
N LEU A 98 1.63 -4.15 -4.35
CA LEU A 98 3.05 -3.80 -4.51
C LEU A 98 3.86 -4.14 -3.26
N PHE A 99 3.31 -3.89 -2.07
CA PHE A 99 3.97 -4.22 -0.81
C PHE A 99 4.19 -5.73 -0.64
N THR A 100 3.23 -6.54 -1.08
CA THR A 100 3.34 -8.00 -1.11
C THR A 100 4.41 -8.45 -2.10
N GLU A 101 4.45 -7.87 -3.31
CA GLU A 101 5.47 -8.16 -4.32
C GLU A 101 6.88 -7.81 -3.83
N ILE A 102 7.06 -6.68 -3.15
CA ILE A 102 8.33 -6.30 -2.49
C ILE A 102 8.77 -7.39 -1.50
N GLY A 103 7.87 -7.86 -0.65
CA GLY A 103 8.15 -8.93 0.31
C GLY A 103 8.52 -10.26 -0.36
N GLN A 104 7.85 -10.61 -1.45
CA GLN A 104 8.13 -11.83 -2.21
C GLN A 104 9.50 -11.78 -2.89
N GLU A 105 9.86 -10.66 -3.53
CA GLU A 105 11.16 -10.48 -4.15
C GLU A 105 12.29 -10.47 -3.11
N TYR A 106 12.04 -9.89 -1.92
CA TYR A 106 12.98 -9.97 -0.80
C TYR A 106 13.18 -11.41 -0.31
N ALA A 107 12.09 -12.16 -0.09
CA ALA A 107 12.14 -13.55 0.35
C ALA A 107 12.82 -14.48 -0.68
N ALA A 108 12.73 -14.12 -1.97
CA ALA A 108 13.41 -14.82 -3.05
C ALA A 108 14.87 -14.35 -3.28
N GLU A 109 15.40 -13.46 -2.43
CA GLU A 109 16.73 -12.86 -2.52
C GLU A 109 17.00 -12.11 -3.84
N ARG A 110 15.95 -11.59 -4.49
CA ARG A 110 16.01 -10.88 -5.77
C ARG A 110 16.17 -9.38 -5.59
N PHE A 111 17.26 -8.99 -4.93
CA PHE A 111 17.51 -7.60 -4.53
C PHE A 111 17.59 -6.61 -5.69
N THR A 112 17.91 -7.07 -6.91
CA THR A 112 18.00 -6.21 -8.10
C THR A 112 16.66 -5.61 -8.53
N GLN A 113 15.53 -6.23 -8.15
CA GLN A 113 14.19 -5.75 -8.50
C GLN A 113 13.59 -4.80 -7.44
N LEU A 114 14.09 -4.88 -6.19
CA LEU A 114 13.54 -4.13 -5.06
C LEU A 114 13.56 -2.61 -5.26
N PRO A 115 14.64 -1.97 -5.80
CA PRO A 115 14.65 -0.51 -5.96
C PRO A 115 13.54 -0.01 -6.89
N LEU A 116 13.18 -0.76 -7.93
CA LEU A 116 12.09 -0.40 -8.84
C LEU A 116 10.73 -0.53 -8.14
N LEU A 117 10.47 -1.67 -7.50
CA LEU A 117 9.22 -1.87 -6.76
C LEU A 117 9.03 -0.85 -5.63
N LEU A 118 10.10 -0.49 -4.92
CA LEU A 118 10.08 0.55 -3.89
C LEU A 118 9.79 1.94 -4.47
N ARG A 119 10.31 2.26 -5.66
CA ARG A 119 9.98 3.51 -6.37
C ARG A 119 8.50 3.55 -6.77
N ASP A 120 7.98 2.45 -7.29
CA ASP A 120 6.57 2.33 -7.69
C ASP A 120 5.64 2.46 -6.48
N PHE A 121 5.92 1.71 -5.40
CA PHE A 121 5.20 1.81 -4.14
C PHE A 121 5.23 3.23 -3.58
N GLY A 122 6.41 3.86 -3.56
CA GLY A 122 6.55 5.25 -3.09
C GLY A 122 5.77 6.25 -3.93
N THR A 123 5.70 6.06 -5.24
CA THR A 123 4.96 6.92 -6.16
C THR A 123 3.46 6.80 -5.91
N LEU A 124 2.95 5.57 -5.91
CA LEU A 124 1.54 5.29 -5.64
C LEU A 124 1.12 5.82 -4.27
N LEU A 125 1.96 5.64 -3.23
CA LEU A 125 1.66 6.14 -1.90
C LEU A 125 1.55 7.67 -1.91
N ARG A 126 2.50 8.39 -2.51
CA ARG A 126 2.44 9.86 -2.57
C ARG A 126 1.20 10.35 -3.31
N GLU A 127 0.81 9.69 -4.39
CA GLU A 127 -0.40 10.01 -5.15
C GLU A 127 -1.66 9.81 -4.30
N HIS A 128 -1.76 8.68 -3.60
CA HIS A 128 -2.84 8.38 -2.66
C HIS A 128 -2.92 9.44 -1.54
N LEU A 129 -1.79 9.73 -0.87
CA LEU A 129 -1.70 10.74 0.18
C LEU A 129 -2.13 12.13 -0.31
N LEU A 130 -1.73 12.50 -1.54
CA LEU A 130 -2.14 13.78 -2.13
C LEU A 130 -3.64 13.82 -2.36
N LYS A 131 -4.22 12.75 -2.92
CA LYS A 131 -5.66 12.62 -3.18
C LYS A 131 -6.47 12.81 -1.90
N GLU A 132 -6.08 12.16 -0.81
CA GLU A 132 -6.74 12.35 0.48
C GLU A 132 -6.59 13.77 1.01
N ASN A 133 -5.37 14.31 0.98
CA ASN A 133 -5.10 15.65 1.50
C ASN A 133 -5.91 16.74 0.81
N VAL A 134 -6.12 16.63 -0.51
CA VAL A 134 -6.77 17.68 -1.30
C VAL A 134 -8.27 17.44 -1.53
N LYS A 135 -8.71 16.18 -1.62
CA LYS A 135 -10.13 15.86 -1.87
C LYS A 135 -10.89 15.51 -0.60
N LEU A 136 -10.31 14.69 0.29
CA LEU A 136 -11.00 14.16 1.46
C LEU A 136 -10.92 15.12 2.65
N TYR A 137 -9.71 15.42 3.15
CA TYR A 137 -9.53 16.23 4.35
C TYR A 137 -10.05 17.66 4.20
N ILE A 138 -9.86 18.26 3.03
CA ILE A 138 -10.39 19.60 2.75
C ILE A 138 -11.92 19.59 2.82
N TYR A 139 -12.58 18.61 2.19
CA TYR A 139 -14.04 18.49 2.25
C TYR A 139 -14.52 18.29 3.70
N LEU A 140 -13.95 17.30 4.42
CA LEU A 140 -14.35 16.98 5.80
C LEU A 140 -14.19 18.18 6.74
N LYS A 141 -13.10 18.94 6.60
CA LYS A 141 -12.86 20.17 7.37
C LYS A 141 -14.02 21.16 7.22
N HIS A 142 -14.59 21.30 6.03
CA HIS A 142 -15.67 22.25 5.77
C HIS A 142 -17.05 21.67 6.14
N THR A 143 -17.28 20.38 5.94
CA THR A 143 -18.58 19.75 6.28
C THR A 143 -18.77 19.49 7.77
N LEU A 144 -17.67 19.37 8.52
CA LEU A 144 -17.66 19.09 9.96
C LEU A 144 -17.27 20.33 10.78
N ALA A 145 -17.23 21.52 10.17
CA ALA A 145 -16.80 22.74 10.83
C ALA A 145 -17.68 23.11 12.06
N ASP A 146 -18.96 22.76 12.01
CA ASP A 146 -19.93 22.99 13.09
C ASP A 146 -19.95 21.85 14.13
N ASP A 147 -19.06 20.85 14.00
CA ASP A 147 -18.90 19.73 14.92
C ASP A 147 -17.45 19.69 15.46
N PRO A 148 -17.18 20.30 16.63
CA PRO A 148 -15.84 20.40 17.20
C PRO A 148 -15.17 19.03 17.46
N GLU A 149 -15.95 17.99 17.79
CA GLU A 149 -15.43 16.65 18.04
C GLU A 149 -14.93 16.01 16.74
N SER A 150 -15.77 16.06 15.70
CA SER A 150 -15.41 15.59 14.36
C SER A 150 -14.25 16.38 13.72
N ALA A 151 -14.18 17.69 13.98
CA ALA A 151 -13.08 18.54 13.54
C ALA A 151 -11.75 18.16 14.23
N ALA A 152 -11.78 17.94 15.55
CA ALA A 152 -10.61 17.48 16.31
C ALA A 152 -10.14 16.10 15.86
N LEU A 153 -11.08 15.18 15.61
CA LEU A 153 -10.80 13.84 15.09
C LEU A 153 -10.11 13.90 13.71
N THR A 154 -10.66 14.72 12.79
CA THR A 154 -10.09 14.91 11.44
C THR A 154 -8.67 15.49 11.49
N GLN A 155 -8.41 16.42 12.41
CA GLN A 155 -7.07 16.97 12.63
C GLN A 155 -6.09 15.94 13.21
N GLY A 156 -6.57 15.05 14.09
CA GLY A 156 -5.82 13.92 14.61
C GLY A 156 -5.33 12.99 13.49
N PHE A 157 -6.25 12.55 12.61
CA PHE A 157 -5.90 11.67 11.47
C PHE A 157 -4.89 12.29 10.51
N ARG A 158 -4.99 13.61 10.27
CA ARG A 158 -4.04 14.34 9.42
C ARG A 158 -2.65 14.40 10.05
N SER A 159 -2.58 14.58 11.37
CA SER A 159 -1.32 14.67 12.11
C SER A 159 -0.60 13.31 12.13
N GLU A 160 -1.36 12.24 12.35
CA GLU A 160 -0.88 10.86 12.20
C GLU A 160 -0.35 10.60 10.79
N MET A 161 -1.06 11.08 9.75
CA MET A 161 -0.67 10.89 8.35
C MET A 161 0.71 11.47 8.04
N HIS A 162 1.00 12.66 8.58
CA HIS A 162 2.31 13.26 8.43
C HIS A 162 3.43 12.45 9.10
N GLY A 163 3.13 11.78 10.21
CA GLY A 163 4.07 10.84 10.85
C GLY A 163 4.40 9.66 9.96
N ILE A 164 3.37 9.01 9.40
CA ILE A 164 3.51 7.84 8.53
C ILE A 164 4.28 8.20 7.26
N ASN A 165 3.94 9.31 6.61
CA ASN A 165 4.62 9.75 5.40
C ASN A 165 6.12 9.97 5.64
N ARG A 166 6.52 10.53 6.78
CA ARG A 166 7.94 10.71 7.14
C ARG A 166 8.64 9.36 7.33
N THR A 167 8.01 8.42 8.03
CA THR A 167 8.57 7.08 8.26
C THR A 167 8.77 6.33 6.94
N VAL A 168 7.75 6.32 6.07
CA VAL A 168 7.84 5.65 4.76
C VAL A 168 8.86 6.34 3.85
N THR A 169 8.87 7.67 3.80
CA THR A 169 9.86 8.41 2.99
C THR A 169 11.28 8.06 3.40
N ARG A 170 11.57 8.00 4.71
CA ARG A 170 12.88 7.61 5.22
C ARG A 170 13.25 6.20 4.80
N PHE A 171 12.32 5.25 4.92
CA PHE A 171 12.52 3.87 4.48
C PHE A 171 12.86 3.80 2.98
N LEU A 172 12.07 4.48 2.15
CA LEU A 172 12.28 4.51 0.70
C LEU A 172 13.63 5.13 0.34
N SER A 173 13.99 6.27 0.93
CA SER A 173 15.30 6.90 0.71
C SER A 173 16.47 6.01 1.15
N HIS A 174 16.26 5.12 2.12
CA HIS A 174 17.31 4.22 2.59
C HIS A 174 17.54 3.02 1.66
N TYR A 175 16.50 2.53 0.98
CA TYR A 175 16.53 1.26 0.23
C TYR A 175 16.38 1.42 -1.30
N ILE A 176 16.02 2.59 -1.81
CA ILE A 176 16.07 2.91 -3.26
C ILE A 176 17.52 3.29 -3.62
N LEU A 177 18.36 2.26 -3.77
CA LEU A 177 19.77 2.37 -4.12
C LEU A 177 20.07 1.41 -5.28
N ASP A 178 21.15 1.68 -6.01
CA ASP A 178 21.57 0.82 -7.13
C ASP A 178 22.20 -0.50 -6.62
N GLU A 179 22.84 -0.49 -5.44
CA GLU A 179 23.46 -1.67 -4.84
C GLU A 179 23.16 -1.79 -3.34
N TRP A 180 23.01 -3.05 -2.89
CA TRP A 180 22.72 -3.39 -1.50
C TRP A 180 23.83 -4.25 -0.90
N ASP A 181 24.45 -3.73 0.15
CA ASP A 181 25.40 -4.47 0.99
C ASP A 181 24.71 -5.56 1.84
N GLU A 182 25.51 -6.43 2.46
CA GLU A 182 25.01 -7.54 3.28
C GLU A 182 24.22 -7.06 4.50
N GLN A 183 24.62 -5.94 5.12
CA GLN A 183 23.96 -5.39 6.30
C GLN A 183 22.55 -4.93 5.97
N ARG A 184 22.36 -4.21 4.87
CA ARG A 184 21.05 -3.77 4.39
C ARG A 184 20.14 -4.93 4.05
N ARG A 185 20.65 -5.96 3.37
CA ARG A 185 19.85 -7.16 3.07
C ARG A 185 19.34 -7.83 4.34
N LYS A 186 20.15 -7.86 5.42
CA LYS A 186 19.74 -8.39 6.73
C LYS A 186 18.74 -7.49 7.43
N GLN A 187 18.92 -6.18 7.37
CA GLN A 187 18.06 -5.21 8.07
C GLN A 187 16.70 -5.00 7.39
N PHE A 188 16.65 -5.11 6.06
CA PHE A 188 15.48 -4.76 5.27
C PHE A 188 14.20 -5.49 5.69
N GLY A 189 14.28 -6.78 6.01
CA GLY A 189 13.09 -7.53 6.42
C GLY A 189 12.42 -6.95 7.66
N ALA A 190 13.21 -6.58 8.67
CA ALA A 190 12.70 -5.97 9.90
C ALA A 190 12.12 -4.57 9.65
N ASP A 191 12.77 -3.79 8.80
CA ASP A 191 12.27 -2.45 8.45
C ASP A 191 10.99 -2.53 7.61
N LEU A 192 10.94 -3.46 6.65
CA LEU A 192 9.76 -3.73 5.83
C LEU A 192 8.59 -4.19 6.71
N ASP A 193 8.82 -5.07 7.70
CA ASP A 193 7.80 -5.45 8.68
C ASP A 193 7.24 -4.25 9.46
N ALA A 194 8.13 -3.34 9.89
CA ALA A 194 7.71 -2.13 10.59
C ALA A 194 6.84 -1.22 9.71
N ILE A 195 7.22 -1.04 8.43
CA ILE A 195 6.41 -0.29 7.46
C ILE A 195 5.06 -0.98 7.22
N GLY A 196 5.04 -2.30 7.06
CA GLY A 196 3.82 -3.06 6.82
C GLY A 196 2.80 -2.88 7.93
N LYS A 197 3.24 -2.95 9.20
CA LYS A 197 2.38 -2.72 10.37
C LYS A 197 1.74 -1.33 10.37
N VAL A 198 2.54 -0.31 10.07
CA VAL A 198 2.06 1.08 10.02
C VAL A 198 1.07 1.27 8.86
N LEU A 199 1.36 0.73 7.67
CA LEU A 199 0.50 0.81 6.50
C LEU A 199 -0.84 0.13 6.72
N VAL A 200 -0.84 -1.09 7.28
CA VAL A 200 -2.08 -1.84 7.55
C VAL A 200 -2.93 -1.12 8.57
N LYS A 201 -2.33 -0.69 9.69
CA LYS A 201 -3.05 0.05 10.73
C LYS A 201 -3.70 1.32 10.18
N ARG A 202 -3.01 1.99 9.26
CA ARG A 202 -3.50 3.18 8.59
C ARG A 202 -4.72 2.89 7.72
N ILE A 203 -4.59 1.92 6.81
CA ILE A 203 -5.67 1.50 5.92
C ILE A 203 -6.91 1.09 6.71
N GLU A 204 -6.74 0.28 7.76
CA GLU A 204 -7.85 -0.14 8.63
C GLU A 204 -8.55 1.04 9.27
N THR A 205 -7.79 2.01 9.78
CA THR A 205 -8.34 3.20 10.44
C THR A 205 -9.08 4.09 9.45
N GLU A 206 -8.54 4.25 8.23
CA GLU A 206 -9.20 5.03 7.18
C GLU A 206 -10.50 4.38 6.73
N GLU A 207 -10.46 3.08 6.42
CA GLU A 207 -11.63 2.36 5.92
C GLU A 207 -12.74 2.23 6.97
N SER A 208 -12.39 2.01 8.25
CA SER A 208 -13.38 1.77 9.31
C SER A 208 -13.85 3.02 10.04
N VAL A 209 -13.05 4.10 10.07
CA VAL A 209 -13.36 5.31 10.85
C VAL A 209 -13.47 6.54 9.96
N LEU A 210 -12.49 6.81 9.08
CA LEU A 210 -12.45 8.06 8.32
C LEU A 210 -13.46 8.09 7.17
N TYR A 211 -13.48 7.06 6.32
CA TYR A 211 -14.32 7.01 5.12
C TYR A 211 -15.83 7.05 5.44
N PRO A 212 -16.33 6.45 6.53
CA PRO A 212 -17.71 6.64 6.97
C PRO A 212 -18.12 8.10 7.21
N LEU A 213 -17.19 8.99 7.58
CA LEU A 213 -17.46 10.42 7.76
C LEU A 213 -17.65 11.16 6.42
N TYR A 214 -17.20 10.59 5.30
CA TYR A 214 -17.30 11.20 3.99
C TYR A 214 -18.68 10.98 3.34
N GLN A 215 -19.66 11.75 3.82
CA GLN A 215 -21.04 11.70 3.36
C GLN A 215 -21.36 12.91 2.44
N PRO A 216 -22.33 12.77 1.52
CA PRO A 216 -22.84 13.92 0.78
C PRO A 216 -23.39 14.98 1.75
N PRO A 217 -23.36 16.28 1.39
CA PRO A 217 -23.87 17.33 2.25
C PRO A 217 -25.34 17.06 2.57
N LYS A 218 -25.69 17.17 3.85
CA LYS A 218 -27.10 17.12 4.26
C LYS A 218 -27.82 18.26 3.55
N SER A 219 -28.85 17.97 2.75
CA SER A 219 -29.73 19.01 2.24
C SER A 219 -30.33 19.73 3.44
N LYS A 220 -30.16 21.04 3.55
CA LYS A 220 -30.95 21.82 4.50
C LYS A 220 -32.41 21.62 4.10
N ALA A 221 -33.18 20.95 4.96
CA ALA A 221 -34.63 20.89 4.88
C ALA A 221 -35.21 22.28 5.17
#